data_AF-A0A960EBC3-F1
#
_entry.id   AF-A0A960EBC3-F1
#
_cell.length_a   1.000
_cell.length_b   1.000
_cell.length_c   1.000
_cell.angle_alpha   90.00
_cell.angle_beta   90.00
_cell.angle_gamma   90.00
#
_symmetry.space_group_name_H-M   'P 1'
#
loop_
_entity.id
_entity.type
_entity.pdbx_description
1 polymer ?
#
loop_
_entity_poly.entity_id
_entity_poly.type
_entity_poly.pdbx_seq_one_letter_code
_entity_poly.pdbx_strand_id
1 'polypeptide(L)'
;MRRRWADAAVVAIACAGLAGCASGDGRELAEAVEPLPTTTTSVPPATPLTVDLPTVVTGVPTTAGSVVIERLSSPENAIALIEGFGAASTDPITVDDAPGDVIEFDVAADGSFVARVFVADEGAHTVCVAATCGRVYTLDPDAESPEEVVAKIDEAIPIARGIVPVDVWFPEWSITVGGLLSGTGGTADASAHEVIVYRNRGRTVDDFVRTIVHEYGHVADFEWLDDDLRAEFAALRGFAPETVWEGNGGHRMSDWEGSPAEDFAEAIAAFWSGEQWDIRTDGGPLTPDVEAFLDRLTTSNT
;
A
#
# COMPACT_ATOMS: atom_id res chain seq x y z
N MET A 1 -8.27 -28.09 25.76
CA MET A 1 -8.37 -28.79 27.07
C MET A 1 -7.08 -28.56 27.85
N ARG A 2 -7.04 -27.53 28.71
CA ARG A 2 -6.25 -27.42 29.96
C ARG A 2 -6.61 -26.06 30.58
N ARG A 3 -7.64 -26.08 31.44
CA ARG A 3 -8.01 -24.97 32.34
C ARG A 3 -7.04 -24.97 33.52
N ARG A 4 -6.56 -23.80 33.93
CA ARG A 4 -6.09 -23.58 35.30
C ARG A 4 -6.67 -22.26 35.81
N TRP A 5 -7.37 -22.38 36.92
CA TRP A 5 -7.84 -21.31 37.79
C TRP A 5 -6.72 -20.98 38.77
N ALA A 6 -6.49 -19.70 39.06
CA ALA A 6 -6.09 -19.22 40.40
C ALA A 6 -6.19 -17.69 40.50
N ASP A 7 -7.18 -17.28 41.29
CA ASP A 7 -7.17 -16.27 42.35
C ASP A 7 -6.66 -14.84 42.10
N ALA A 8 -7.63 -13.94 42.25
CA ALA A 8 -7.51 -12.50 42.38
C ALA A 8 -6.78 -12.07 43.67
N ALA A 9 -5.92 -11.06 43.54
CA ALA A 9 -5.56 -10.17 44.64
C ALA A 9 -5.69 -8.72 44.17
N VAL A 10 -6.71 -8.05 44.68
CA VAL A 10 -6.94 -6.61 44.53
C VAL A 10 -5.98 -5.86 45.44
N VAL A 11 -5.15 -4.98 44.89
CA VAL A 11 -4.50 -3.91 45.64
C VAL A 11 -4.74 -2.60 44.91
N ALA A 12 -5.58 -1.76 45.51
CA ALA A 12 -5.80 -0.38 45.12
C ALA A 12 -4.76 0.51 45.79
N ILE A 13 -4.03 1.33 45.02
CA ILE A 13 -3.43 2.58 45.50
C ILE A 13 -3.63 3.63 44.41
N ALA A 14 -4.41 4.65 44.76
CA ALA A 14 -4.51 5.91 44.05
C ALA A 14 -3.52 6.92 44.66
N CYS A 15 -2.89 7.75 43.82
CA CYS A 15 -2.65 9.18 44.10
C CYS A 15 -2.10 9.93 42.87
N ALA A 16 -2.99 10.75 42.29
CA ALA A 16 -2.83 12.11 41.77
C ALA A 16 -1.45 12.67 41.39
N GLY A 17 -1.36 13.16 40.14
CA GLY A 17 -0.46 14.22 39.69
C GLY A 17 -0.98 14.90 38.42
N LEU A 18 -1.52 16.11 38.54
CA LEU A 18 -1.98 16.98 37.45
C LEU A 18 -0.80 17.73 36.80
N ALA A 19 -0.69 17.67 35.47
CA ALA A 19 -0.23 18.72 34.54
C ALA A 19 -0.26 18.07 33.14
N GLY A 20 -1.04 18.48 32.13
CA GLY A 20 -1.23 19.86 31.68
C GLY A 20 -0.36 20.11 30.44
N CYS A 21 -0.63 19.44 29.32
CA CYS A 21 -0.16 19.83 27.99
C CYS A 21 -1.23 19.46 26.96
N ALA A 22 -1.71 20.46 26.24
CA ALA A 22 -2.60 20.30 25.10
C ALA A 22 -1.86 19.54 23.98
N SER A 23 -2.41 18.40 23.55
CA SER A 23 -2.05 17.79 22.28
C SER A 23 -2.62 18.68 21.17
N GLY A 24 -1.72 19.31 20.42
CA GLY A 24 -2.06 19.95 19.16
C GLY A 24 -2.47 18.88 18.17
N ASP A 25 -3.62 19.08 17.54
CA ASP A 25 -4.11 18.27 16.43
C ASP A 25 -2.99 18.03 15.41
N GLY A 26 -2.59 16.77 15.23
CA GLY A 26 -1.68 16.29 14.19
C GLY A 26 -2.31 16.36 12.78
N ARG A 27 -2.93 17.48 12.44
CA ARG A 27 -3.41 17.81 11.10
C ARG A 27 -2.30 18.54 10.36
N GLU A 28 -1.62 17.81 9.48
CA GLU A 28 -0.74 18.22 8.36
C GLU A 28 0.35 17.13 8.30
N LEU A 29 0.35 16.14 7.41
CA LEU A 29 0.36 16.23 5.95
C LEU A 29 -0.06 14.87 5.35
N ALA A 30 -1.35 14.71 5.04
CA ALA A 30 -1.75 13.86 3.93
C ALA A 30 -2.09 14.83 2.80
N GLU A 31 -1.28 14.89 1.76
CA GLU A 31 -1.74 15.45 0.49
C GLU A 31 -2.94 14.60 0.06
N ALA A 32 -4.12 15.16 0.26
CA ALA A 32 -5.37 14.58 -0.15
C ALA A 32 -5.33 14.34 -1.66
N VAL A 33 -5.19 13.09 -2.06
CA VAL A 33 -5.79 12.64 -3.33
C VAL A 33 -7.29 12.70 -3.09
N GLU A 34 -7.95 13.72 -3.64
CA GLU A 34 -9.40 13.86 -3.57
C GLU A 34 -10.05 12.52 -3.98
N PRO A 35 -10.92 11.92 -3.15
CA PRO A 35 -11.69 10.78 -3.60
C PRO A 35 -12.57 11.22 -4.78
N LEU A 36 -12.46 10.50 -5.89
CA LEU A 36 -13.28 10.73 -7.08
C LEU A 36 -14.77 10.74 -6.67
N PRO A 37 -15.55 11.76 -7.07
CA PRO A 37 -16.96 11.82 -6.70
C PRO A 37 -17.72 10.62 -7.26
N THR A 38 -18.37 9.86 -6.38
CA THR A 38 -19.33 8.82 -6.75
C THR A 38 -20.60 9.47 -7.27
N THR A 39 -20.60 9.80 -8.56
CA THR A 39 -21.79 10.29 -9.24
C THR A 39 -22.71 9.11 -9.57
N THR A 40 -23.78 8.93 -8.80
CA THR A 40 -24.87 8.01 -9.15
C THR A 40 -25.70 8.67 -10.27
N THR A 41 -25.26 8.54 -11.51
CA THR A 41 -25.97 9.09 -12.66
C THR A 41 -27.01 8.08 -13.14
N SER A 42 -28.29 8.28 -12.78
CA SER A 42 -29.39 7.65 -13.49
C SER A 42 -29.38 8.19 -14.92
N VAL A 43 -29.07 7.34 -15.91
CA VAL A 43 -29.01 7.71 -17.32
C VAL A 43 -30.44 8.00 -17.82
N PRO A 44 -30.80 9.24 -18.16
CA PRO A 44 -32.05 9.50 -18.86
C PRO A 44 -31.94 8.98 -20.31
N PRO A 45 -33.05 8.55 -20.94
CA PRO A 45 -33.02 8.06 -22.31
C PRO A 45 -32.45 9.13 -23.25
N ALA A 46 -31.41 8.75 -23.98
CA ALA A 46 -30.64 9.64 -24.84
C ALA A 46 -31.53 10.27 -25.91
N THR A 47 -31.61 11.60 -25.89
CA THR A 47 -32.10 12.37 -27.03
C THR A 47 -31.01 12.34 -28.11
N PRO A 48 -31.31 12.04 -29.38
CA PRO A 48 -30.29 11.98 -30.42
C PRO A 48 -29.64 13.36 -30.57
N LEU A 49 -28.40 13.48 -30.09
CA LEU A 49 -27.58 14.66 -30.28
C LEU A 49 -27.13 14.68 -31.75
N THR A 50 -27.63 15.66 -32.50
CA THR A 50 -27.05 15.99 -33.81
C THR A 50 -25.80 16.82 -33.51
N VAL A 51 -24.65 16.16 -33.42
CA VAL A 51 -23.37 16.85 -33.33
C VAL A 51 -23.05 17.36 -34.73
N ASP A 52 -23.06 18.68 -34.90
CA ASP A 52 -22.39 19.30 -36.05
C ASP A 52 -20.91 18.98 -35.92
N LEU A 53 -20.48 17.94 -36.65
CA LEU A 53 -19.07 17.58 -36.76
C LEU A 53 -18.36 18.80 -37.35
N PRO A 54 -17.29 19.30 -36.71
CA PRO A 54 -16.47 20.32 -37.33
C PRO A 54 -16.03 19.81 -38.70
N THR A 55 -16.07 20.69 -39.69
CA THR A 55 -15.61 20.40 -41.04
C THR A 55 -14.23 19.74 -40.93
N VAL A 56 -14.12 18.51 -41.43
CA VAL A 56 -12.86 17.78 -41.49
C VAL A 56 -11.88 18.67 -42.25
N VAL A 57 -10.97 19.30 -41.53
CA VAL A 57 -9.84 19.98 -42.13
C VAL A 57 -8.94 18.87 -42.64
N THR A 58 -9.13 18.47 -43.90
CA THR A 58 -8.20 17.62 -44.64
C THR A 58 -6.94 18.44 -44.92
N GLY A 59 -6.16 18.64 -43.87
CA GLY A 59 -4.85 19.23 -43.90
C GLY A 59 -3.98 18.41 -42.98
N VAL A 60 -3.56 17.22 -43.45
CA VAL A 60 -2.47 16.47 -42.81
C VAL A 60 -1.29 17.46 -42.69
N PRO A 61 -0.83 17.79 -41.48
CA PRO A 61 0.35 18.62 -41.32
C PRO A 61 1.51 17.92 -42.04
N THR A 62 1.98 18.52 -43.12
CA THR A 62 3.14 18.05 -43.88
C THR A 62 4.44 18.43 -43.18
N THR A 63 4.50 18.27 -41.85
CA THR A 63 5.77 18.04 -41.14
C THR A 63 6.25 16.64 -41.48
N ALA A 64 6.54 16.44 -42.76
CA ALA A 64 7.19 15.26 -43.29
C ALA A 64 8.61 15.21 -42.68
N GLY A 65 8.75 14.51 -41.57
CA GLY A 65 10.05 14.16 -40.99
C GLY A 65 10.17 14.20 -39.48
N SER A 66 9.23 14.78 -38.72
CA SER A 66 9.32 14.79 -37.25
C SER A 66 8.35 13.82 -36.61
N VAL A 67 8.84 12.97 -35.71
CA VAL A 67 8.04 12.09 -34.85
C VAL A 67 7.72 12.82 -33.55
N VAL A 68 6.48 12.74 -33.09
CA VAL A 68 6.03 13.20 -31.78
C VAL A 68 5.51 11.99 -31.01
N ILE A 69 6.05 11.76 -29.81
CA ILE A 69 5.51 10.78 -28.86
C ILE A 69 4.49 11.52 -27.99
N GLU A 70 3.21 11.14 -28.09
CA GLU A 70 2.14 11.72 -27.27
C GLU A 70 1.98 10.96 -25.97
N ARG A 71 2.14 9.64 -26.01
CA ARG A 71 2.05 8.78 -24.85
C ARG A 71 3.16 7.74 -24.87
N LEU A 72 3.76 7.56 -23.71
CA LEU A 72 4.68 6.47 -23.42
C LEU A 72 4.29 5.86 -22.09
N SER A 73 4.00 4.55 -22.07
CA SER A 73 3.54 3.84 -20.87
C SER A 73 3.92 2.37 -20.91
N SER A 74 3.81 1.66 -19.77
CA SER A 74 3.96 0.20 -19.69
C SER A 74 2.65 -0.42 -19.23
N PRO A 75 1.68 -0.68 -20.13
CA PRO A 75 0.37 -1.22 -19.74
C PRO A 75 0.44 -2.71 -19.38
N GLU A 76 1.49 -3.40 -19.82
CA GLU A 76 1.74 -4.82 -19.58
C GLU A 76 3.19 -5.00 -19.13
N ASN A 77 3.46 -6.12 -18.48
CA ASN A 77 4.82 -6.52 -18.11
C ASN A 77 5.72 -6.57 -19.34
N ALA A 78 6.94 -6.05 -19.20
CA ALA A 78 7.93 -6.02 -20.27
C ALA A 78 7.48 -5.36 -21.57
N ILE A 79 6.37 -4.61 -21.60
CA ILE A 79 5.88 -3.94 -22.81
C ILE A 79 5.89 -2.44 -22.62
N ALA A 80 6.71 -1.75 -23.41
CA ALA A 80 6.56 -0.32 -23.63
C ALA A 80 5.54 -0.06 -24.77
N LEU A 81 4.46 0.64 -24.45
CA LEU A 81 3.47 1.15 -25.41
C LEU A 81 3.82 2.61 -25.76
N ILE A 82 4.02 2.86 -27.05
CA ILE A 82 4.32 4.17 -27.61
C ILE A 82 3.16 4.56 -28.53
N GLU A 83 2.52 5.68 -28.25
CA GLU A 83 1.49 6.27 -29.10
C GLU A 83 1.98 7.65 -29.56
N GLY A 84 1.85 7.96 -30.84
CA GLY A 84 2.36 9.21 -31.39
C GLY A 84 1.89 9.52 -32.80
N PHE A 85 2.49 10.55 -33.39
CA PHE A 85 2.22 11.01 -34.75
C PHE A 85 3.52 11.27 -35.51
N GLY A 86 3.47 11.11 -36.84
CA GLY A 86 4.53 11.54 -37.77
C GLY A 86 5.01 10.43 -38.69
N ALA A 87 6.16 10.65 -39.34
CA ALA A 87 6.78 9.69 -40.25
C ALA A 87 7.50 8.57 -39.49
N ALA A 88 6.80 7.90 -38.59
CA ALA A 88 7.34 6.81 -37.79
C ALA A 88 7.52 5.54 -38.64
N SER A 89 8.57 4.78 -38.35
CA SER A 89 8.80 3.42 -38.86
C SER A 89 9.34 2.56 -37.72
N THR A 90 9.53 1.26 -37.96
CA THR A 90 10.11 0.31 -37.00
C THR A 90 11.63 0.44 -36.86
N ASP A 91 12.30 0.78 -37.96
CA ASP A 91 13.77 0.87 -38.07
C ASP A 91 14.48 1.88 -37.12
N PRO A 92 13.81 2.89 -36.52
CA PRO A 92 14.41 3.83 -35.60
C PRO A 92 13.92 3.69 -34.14
N ILE A 93 13.29 2.56 -33.76
CA ILE A 93 12.90 2.34 -32.37
C ILE A 93 14.07 1.75 -31.56
N THR A 94 14.46 2.45 -30.50
CA THR A 94 15.53 2.00 -29.61
C THR A 94 15.08 2.00 -28.16
N VAL A 95 15.62 1.08 -27.37
CA VAL A 95 15.51 0.99 -25.91
C VAL A 95 16.94 1.06 -25.35
N ASP A 96 17.21 2.05 -24.50
CA ASP A 96 18.53 2.30 -23.89
C ASP A 96 19.68 2.28 -24.90
N ASP A 97 19.51 3.04 -25.99
CA ASP A 97 20.46 3.18 -27.11
C ASP A 97 20.73 1.89 -27.92
N ALA A 98 19.98 0.81 -27.67
CA ALA A 98 20.00 -0.43 -28.44
C ALA A 98 18.72 -0.59 -29.29
N PRO A 99 18.75 -1.31 -30.42
CA PRO A 99 17.52 -1.62 -31.17
C PRO A 99 16.47 -2.29 -30.26
N GLY A 100 15.26 -1.74 -30.24
CA GLY A 100 14.16 -2.31 -29.48
C GLY A 100 13.59 -3.56 -30.15
N ASP A 101 13.11 -4.52 -29.36
CA ASP A 101 12.39 -5.69 -29.88
C ASP A 101 10.92 -5.33 -30.12
N VAL A 102 10.62 -4.83 -31.33
CA VAL A 102 9.30 -4.34 -31.70
C VAL A 102 8.37 -5.53 -32.01
N ILE A 103 7.35 -5.71 -31.18
CA ILE A 103 6.37 -6.80 -31.31
C ILE A 103 5.22 -6.39 -32.24
N GLU A 104 4.75 -5.16 -32.13
CA GLU A 104 3.63 -4.63 -32.91
C GLU A 104 3.93 -3.19 -33.31
N PHE A 105 3.60 -2.85 -34.56
CA PHE A 105 3.78 -1.50 -35.08
C PHE A 105 2.74 -1.21 -36.15
N ASP A 106 1.79 -0.35 -35.81
CA ASP A 106 0.72 0.07 -36.71
C ASP A 106 0.82 1.56 -36.99
N VAL A 107 0.60 1.95 -38.25
CA VAL A 107 0.54 3.34 -38.69
C VAL A 107 -0.77 3.55 -39.44
N ALA A 108 -1.57 4.50 -38.97
CA ALA A 108 -2.82 4.86 -39.63
C ALA A 108 -2.60 5.88 -40.76
N ALA A 109 -3.60 6.04 -41.62
CA ALA A 109 -3.54 6.94 -42.77
C ALA A 109 -3.40 8.44 -42.40
N ASP A 110 -3.77 8.80 -41.18
CA ASP A 110 -3.61 10.16 -40.63
C ASP A 110 -2.19 10.42 -40.06
N GLY A 111 -1.32 9.41 -40.08
CA GLY A 111 0.04 9.48 -39.56
C GLY A 111 0.14 9.25 -38.06
N SER A 112 -0.95 8.88 -37.37
CA SER A 112 -0.85 8.31 -36.03
C SER A 112 -0.18 6.94 -36.09
N PHE A 113 0.57 6.60 -35.04
CA PHE A 113 1.16 5.28 -34.89
C PHE A 113 1.02 4.76 -33.46
N VAL A 114 0.98 3.43 -33.37
CA VAL A 114 1.05 2.68 -32.11
C VAL A 114 2.15 1.65 -32.25
N ALA A 115 3.07 1.63 -31.29
CA ALA A 115 4.16 0.66 -31.24
C ALA A 115 4.21 -0.02 -29.88
N ARG A 116 4.43 -1.34 -29.89
CA ARG A 116 4.67 -2.14 -28.69
C ARG A 116 6.06 -2.74 -28.78
N VAL A 117 6.87 -2.46 -27.76
CA VAL A 117 8.27 -2.87 -27.70
C VAL A 117 8.48 -3.74 -26.47
N PHE A 118 9.05 -4.92 -26.67
CA PHE A 118 9.46 -5.79 -25.58
C PHE A 118 10.73 -5.24 -24.91
N VAL A 119 10.70 -5.19 -23.58
CA VAL A 119 11.81 -4.77 -22.72
C VAL A 119 11.97 -5.84 -21.65
N ALA A 120 12.99 -6.68 -21.81
CA ALA A 120 13.17 -7.88 -20.99
C ALA A 120 13.48 -7.58 -19.51
N ASP A 121 14.07 -6.41 -19.24
CA ASP A 121 14.51 -6.04 -17.91
C ASP A 121 13.44 -5.19 -17.19
N GLU A 122 13.32 -5.39 -15.87
CA GLU A 122 12.56 -4.47 -15.02
C GLU A 122 13.38 -3.21 -14.75
N GLY A 123 12.75 -2.04 -14.89
CA GLY A 123 13.39 -0.78 -14.54
C GLY A 123 12.92 0.39 -15.37
N ALA A 124 13.63 1.51 -15.22
CA ALA A 124 13.38 2.72 -15.98
C ALA A 124 14.23 2.72 -17.26
N HIS A 125 13.57 2.69 -18.41
CA HIS A 125 14.18 2.64 -19.74
C HIS A 125 13.96 3.93 -20.51
N THR A 126 14.90 4.25 -21.40
CA THR A 126 14.76 5.32 -22.39
C THR A 126 14.32 4.71 -23.70
N VAL A 127 13.13 5.07 -24.18
CA VAL A 127 12.57 4.58 -25.43
C VAL A 127 12.53 5.71 -26.43
N CYS A 128 13.16 5.52 -27.59
CA CYS A 128 13.19 6.51 -28.66
C CYS A 128 12.51 5.99 -29.92
N VAL A 129 11.80 6.87 -30.62
CA VAL A 129 11.32 6.67 -31.99
C VAL A 129 11.97 7.76 -32.83
N ALA A 130 12.92 7.38 -33.69
CA ALA A 130 13.82 8.32 -34.35
C ALA A 130 14.59 9.17 -33.32
N ALA A 131 14.54 10.50 -33.43
CA ALA A 131 15.24 11.40 -32.53
C ALA A 131 14.44 11.79 -31.28
N THR A 132 13.20 11.30 -31.15
CA THR A 132 12.30 11.67 -30.06
C THR A 132 12.28 10.56 -29.03
N CYS A 133 12.61 10.88 -27.78
CA CYS A 133 12.74 9.92 -26.69
C CYS A 133 11.81 10.24 -25.52
N GLY A 134 11.40 9.22 -24.78
CA GLY A 134 10.72 9.32 -23.50
C GLY A 134 11.26 8.29 -22.51
N ARG A 135 10.85 8.40 -21.25
CA ARG A 135 11.14 7.40 -20.22
C ARG A 135 9.91 6.59 -19.88
N VAL A 136 10.09 5.29 -19.72
CA VAL A 136 9.06 4.35 -19.28
C VAL A 136 9.64 3.46 -18.19
N TYR A 137 8.83 3.05 -17.22
CA TYR A 137 9.20 1.98 -16.30
C TYR A 137 8.50 0.71 -16.74
N THR A 138 9.25 -0.33 -17.09
CA THR A 138 8.71 -1.66 -17.44
C THR A 138 8.91 -2.63 -16.29
N LEU A 139 7.99 -3.58 -16.15
CA LEU A 139 8.11 -4.67 -15.18
C LEU A 139 8.76 -5.88 -15.83
N ASP A 140 9.32 -6.77 -15.01
CA ASP A 140 9.81 -8.09 -15.46
C ASP A 140 8.69 -8.83 -16.22
N PRO A 141 8.97 -9.55 -17.33
CA PRO A 141 7.96 -10.31 -18.08
C PRO A 141 7.11 -11.23 -17.19
N ASP A 142 7.73 -11.86 -16.19
CA ASP A 142 7.12 -12.81 -15.26
C ASP A 142 6.65 -12.13 -13.96
N ALA A 143 6.63 -10.79 -13.92
CA ALA A 143 6.11 -10.07 -12.77
C ALA A 143 4.63 -10.41 -12.50
N GLU A 144 4.27 -10.47 -11.23
CA GLU A 144 2.87 -10.67 -10.87
C GLU A 144 2.00 -9.49 -11.31
N SER A 145 0.88 -9.80 -11.97
CA SER A 145 -0.16 -8.83 -12.31
C SER A 145 -0.81 -8.25 -11.04
N PRO A 146 -1.39 -7.04 -11.12
CA PRO A 146 -2.17 -6.48 -10.03
C PRO A 146 -3.27 -7.44 -9.53
N GLU A 147 -3.93 -8.16 -10.44
CA GLU A 147 -5.01 -9.11 -10.14
C GLU A 147 -4.50 -10.32 -9.37
N GLU A 148 -3.32 -10.85 -9.71
CA GLU A 148 -2.69 -11.95 -8.96
C GLU A 148 -2.32 -11.52 -7.54
N VAL A 149 -1.82 -10.29 -7.37
CA VAL A 149 -1.54 -9.76 -6.03
C VAL A 149 -2.81 -9.57 -5.22
N VAL A 150 -3.88 -9.03 -5.83
CA VAL A 150 -5.20 -8.89 -5.19
C VAL A 150 -5.73 -10.26 -4.76
N ALA A 151 -5.64 -11.28 -5.61
CA ALA A 151 -6.10 -12.62 -5.28
C ALA A 151 -5.39 -13.21 -4.04
N LYS A 152 -4.08 -12.94 -3.88
CA LYS A 152 -3.33 -13.34 -2.67
C LYS A 152 -3.77 -12.56 -1.42
N ILE A 153 -4.07 -11.27 -1.56
CA ILE A 153 -4.61 -10.47 -0.44
C ILE A 153 -5.99 -10.99 -0.04
N ASP A 154 -6.86 -11.25 -1.01
CA ASP A 154 -8.20 -11.81 -0.79
C ASP A 154 -8.13 -13.19 -0.12
N GLU A 155 -7.15 -14.02 -0.46
CA GLU A 155 -6.87 -15.29 0.23
C GLU A 155 -6.34 -15.08 1.66
N ALA A 156 -5.49 -14.07 1.88
CA ALA A 156 -4.90 -13.78 3.18
C ALA A 156 -5.91 -13.24 4.20
N ILE A 157 -6.89 -12.42 3.78
CA ILE A 157 -7.89 -11.80 4.65
C ILE A 157 -8.62 -12.82 5.57
N PRO A 158 -9.28 -13.88 5.06
CA PRO A 158 -9.98 -14.83 5.92
C PRO A 158 -9.03 -15.62 6.83
N ILE A 159 -7.77 -15.83 6.43
CA ILE A 159 -6.76 -16.48 7.28
C ILE A 159 -6.39 -15.57 8.45
N ALA A 160 -6.10 -14.29 8.17
CA ALA A 160 -5.81 -13.30 9.20
C ALA A 160 -6.99 -13.12 10.17
N ARG A 161 -8.22 -13.11 9.66
CA ARG A 161 -9.45 -13.09 10.50
C ARG A 161 -9.65 -14.36 11.34
N GLY A 162 -9.04 -15.47 10.95
CA GLY A 162 -8.99 -16.69 11.75
C GLY A 162 -8.01 -16.61 12.92
N ILE A 163 -7.03 -15.71 12.84
CA ILE A 163 -6.05 -15.43 13.90
C ILE A 163 -6.61 -14.37 14.85
N VAL A 164 -7.11 -13.26 14.29
CA VAL A 164 -7.68 -12.13 15.03
C VAL A 164 -9.18 -12.06 14.70
N PRO A 165 -10.11 -12.32 15.64
CA PRO A 165 -11.56 -12.28 15.39
C PRO A 165 -12.07 -10.82 15.32
N VAL A 166 -11.65 -10.11 14.29
CA VAL A 166 -11.83 -8.66 14.08
C VAL A 166 -13.30 -8.24 14.06
N ASP A 167 -14.19 -9.08 13.54
CA ASP A 167 -15.63 -8.79 13.52
C ASP A 167 -16.24 -8.68 14.94
N VAL A 168 -15.53 -9.21 15.95
CA VAL A 168 -15.90 -9.12 17.36
C VAL A 168 -15.11 -8.01 18.07
N TRP A 169 -13.80 -7.95 17.83
CA TRP A 169 -12.89 -7.06 18.56
C TRP A 169 -12.92 -5.63 18.03
N PHE A 170 -13.04 -5.47 16.71
CA PHE A 170 -12.92 -4.20 16.00
C PHE A 170 -14.04 -4.07 14.94
N PRO A 171 -15.33 -4.12 15.35
CA PRO A 171 -16.45 -4.25 14.42
C PRO A 171 -16.64 -3.04 13.49
N GLU A 172 -16.03 -1.89 13.81
CA GLU A 172 -16.07 -0.68 12.99
C GLU A 172 -14.96 -0.62 11.95
N TRP A 173 -13.96 -1.52 12.05
CA TRP A 173 -12.81 -1.52 11.16
C TRP A 173 -13.03 -2.36 9.91
N SER A 174 -12.55 -1.87 8.78
CA SER A 174 -12.62 -2.54 7.49
C SER A 174 -11.24 -2.81 6.92
N ILE A 175 -11.13 -3.76 5.97
CA ILE A 175 -9.90 -3.95 5.17
C ILE A 175 -10.20 -3.48 3.75
N THR A 176 -9.30 -2.71 3.16
CA THR A 176 -9.31 -2.41 1.73
C THR A 176 -7.95 -2.68 1.08
N VAL A 177 -7.98 -2.82 -0.25
CA VAL A 177 -6.79 -3.07 -1.05
C VAL A 177 -6.33 -1.75 -1.67
N GLY A 178 -5.16 -1.28 -1.26
CA GLY A 178 -4.59 0.00 -1.63
C GLY A 178 -3.96 0.04 -3.03
N GLY A 179 -3.23 1.12 -3.30
CA GLY A 179 -2.45 1.33 -4.53
C GLY A 179 -1.39 0.25 -4.83
N LEU A 180 -0.79 0.32 -6.01
CA LEU A 180 0.43 -0.44 -6.32
C LEU A 180 1.64 0.24 -5.64
N LEU A 181 2.57 -0.56 -5.13
CA LEU A 181 3.94 -0.16 -4.81
C LEU A 181 4.08 1.09 -3.90
N SER A 182 3.45 1.08 -2.71
CA SER A 182 3.62 2.17 -1.72
C SER A 182 4.99 2.17 -1.04
N GLY A 183 5.74 1.06 -1.11
CA GLY A 183 6.95 0.85 -0.33
C GLY A 183 6.70 0.36 1.10
N THR A 184 5.44 0.31 1.55
CA THR A 184 5.00 -0.23 2.85
C THR A 184 4.08 -1.44 2.65
N GLY A 185 4.02 -2.36 3.61
CA GLY A 185 3.19 -3.56 3.52
C GLY A 185 1.68 -3.26 3.61
N GLY A 186 1.32 -2.42 4.57
CA GLY A 186 -0.03 -1.93 4.82
C GLY A 186 0.02 -0.64 5.63
N THR A 187 -1.16 -0.17 6.04
CA THR A 187 -1.32 0.88 7.04
C THR A 187 -2.69 0.76 7.70
N ALA A 188 -2.77 1.02 9.00
CA ALA A 188 -4.03 1.36 9.66
C ALA A 188 -4.33 2.86 9.49
N ASP A 189 -5.57 3.24 9.23
CA ASP A 189 -6.07 4.61 9.25
C ASP A 189 -7.17 4.69 10.32
N ALA A 190 -6.80 5.21 11.49
CA ALA A 190 -7.72 5.38 12.62
C ALA A 190 -8.83 6.39 12.35
N SER A 191 -8.62 7.36 11.44
CA SER A 191 -9.65 8.35 11.13
C SER A 191 -10.76 7.76 10.24
N ALA A 192 -10.41 6.80 9.40
CA ALA A 192 -11.32 6.09 8.51
C ALA A 192 -11.80 4.73 9.07
N HIS A 193 -11.21 4.26 10.18
CA HIS A 193 -11.34 2.89 10.68
C HIS A 193 -11.08 1.86 9.56
N GLU A 194 -9.93 1.99 8.91
CA GLU A 194 -9.57 1.20 7.73
C GLU A 194 -8.16 0.62 7.88
N VAL A 195 -7.98 -0.65 7.51
CA VAL A 195 -6.69 -1.28 7.27
C VAL A 195 -6.50 -1.39 5.76
N ILE A 196 -5.52 -0.66 5.24
CA ILE A 196 -5.20 -0.64 3.82
C ILE A 196 -4.03 -1.59 3.57
N VAL A 197 -4.22 -2.60 2.73
CA VAL A 197 -3.17 -3.55 2.32
C VAL A 197 -2.69 -3.21 0.92
N TYR A 198 -1.41 -2.90 0.76
CA TYR A 198 -0.87 -2.47 -0.54
C TYR A 198 -0.50 -3.65 -1.45
N ARG A 199 -0.71 -3.47 -2.75
CA ARG A 199 -0.46 -4.50 -3.79
C ARG A 199 1.02 -4.61 -4.14
N ASN A 200 1.83 -5.01 -3.17
CA ASN A 200 3.26 -5.24 -3.36
C ASN A 200 3.50 -6.61 -3.98
N ARG A 201 4.11 -6.64 -5.17
CA ARG A 201 4.51 -7.85 -5.90
C ARG A 201 5.59 -8.63 -5.12
N GLY A 202 5.71 -9.93 -5.44
CA GLY A 202 6.72 -10.82 -4.88
C GLY A 202 6.43 -11.31 -3.46
N ARG A 203 5.32 -10.88 -2.86
CA ARG A 203 4.89 -11.30 -1.53
C ARG A 203 4.04 -12.57 -1.58
N THR A 204 4.24 -13.47 -0.64
CA THR A 204 3.41 -14.68 -0.49
C THR A 204 2.09 -14.36 0.21
N VAL A 205 1.15 -15.31 0.22
CA VAL A 205 -0.09 -15.19 1.03
C VAL A 205 0.25 -15.02 2.51
N ASP A 206 1.24 -15.77 3.03
CA ASP A 206 1.67 -15.66 4.44
C ASP A 206 2.24 -14.28 4.76
N ASP A 207 3.00 -13.67 3.85
CA ASP A 207 3.46 -12.29 4.00
C ASP A 207 2.29 -11.30 4.14
N PHE A 208 1.21 -11.49 3.37
CA PHE A 208 0.01 -10.67 3.47
C PHE A 208 -0.77 -10.96 4.77
N VAL A 209 -0.87 -12.22 5.20
CA VAL A 209 -1.48 -12.56 6.50
C VAL A 209 -0.73 -11.86 7.63
N ARG A 210 0.59 -11.96 7.65
CA ARG A 210 1.44 -11.28 8.63
C ARG A 210 1.24 -9.77 8.62
N THR A 211 1.14 -9.17 7.43
CA THR A 211 0.86 -7.73 7.29
C THR A 211 -0.46 -7.36 7.91
N ILE A 212 -1.53 -8.07 7.53
CA ILE A 212 -2.88 -7.77 8.01
C ILE A 212 -2.93 -7.87 9.54
N VAL A 213 -2.32 -8.90 10.12
CA VAL A 213 -2.29 -9.07 11.58
C VAL A 213 -1.44 -8.00 12.27
N HIS A 214 -0.32 -7.59 11.66
CA HIS A 214 0.47 -6.44 12.12
C HIS A 214 -0.36 -5.14 12.10
N GLU A 215 -1.08 -4.85 11.01
CA GLU A 215 -1.93 -3.66 10.96
C GLU A 215 -3.07 -3.71 11.99
N TYR A 216 -3.62 -4.89 12.28
CA TYR A 216 -4.55 -5.04 13.41
C TYR A 216 -3.89 -4.82 14.78
N GLY A 217 -2.58 -5.01 14.88
CA GLY A 217 -1.81 -4.57 16.05
C GLY A 217 -1.86 -3.06 16.23
N HIS A 218 -1.71 -2.30 15.14
CA HIS A 218 -1.94 -0.85 15.16
C HIS A 218 -3.39 -0.51 15.52
N VAL A 219 -4.37 -1.25 15.01
CA VAL A 219 -5.77 -1.09 15.44
C VAL A 219 -5.93 -1.27 16.95
N ALA A 220 -5.33 -2.29 17.54
CA ALA A 220 -5.35 -2.50 18.99
C ALA A 220 -4.65 -1.35 19.76
N ASP A 221 -3.58 -0.77 19.22
CA ASP A 221 -2.97 0.44 19.80
C ASP A 221 -3.96 1.61 19.85
N PHE A 222 -4.74 1.84 18.79
CA PHE A 222 -5.75 2.91 18.81
C PHE A 222 -6.91 2.64 19.76
N GLU A 223 -7.42 1.42 19.75
CA GLU A 223 -8.67 1.08 20.43
C GLU A 223 -8.48 0.77 21.92
N TRP A 224 -7.34 0.16 22.28
CA TRP A 224 -7.17 -0.45 23.61
C TRP A 224 -6.06 0.18 24.45
N LEU A 225 -5.10 0.88 23.83
CA LEU A 225 -3.97 1.47 24.55
C LEU A 225 -4.23 2.95 24.85
N ASP A 226 -4.24 3.27 26.13
CA ASP A 226 -4.04 4.64 26.62
C ASP A 226 -2.56 4.91 26.91
N ASP A 227 -2.24 6.14 27.31
CA ASP A 227 -0.86 6.56 27.57
C ASP A 227 -0.18 5.76 28.69
N ASP A 228 -0.94 5.29 29.70
CA ASP A 228 -0.41 4.49 30.80
C ASP A 228 -0.02 3.09 30.30
N LEU A 229 -0.87 2.46 29.48
CA LEU A 229 -0.58 1.15 28.88
C LEU A 229 0.57 1.22 27.86
N ARG A 230 0.66 2.30 27.07
CA ARG A 230 1.79 2.57 26.16
C ARG A 230 3.09 2.69 26.94
N ALA A 231 3.10 3.45 28.04
CA ALA A 231 4.26 3.60 28.89
C ALA A 231 4.68 2.28 29.56
N GLU A 232 3.71 1.47 30.01
CA GLU A 232 3.99 0.14 30.56
C GLU A 232 4.63 -0.77 29.52
N PHE A 233 4.05 -0.87 28.32
CA PHE A 233 4.60 -1.67 27.23
C PHE A 233 6.01 -1.20 26.85
N ALA A 234 6.20 0.10 26.67
CA ALA A 234 7.50 0.69 26.33
C ALA A 234 8.57 0.33 27.38
N ALA A 235 8.24 0.40 28.67
CA ALA A 235 9.15 0.02 29.75
C ALA A 235 9.47 -1.48 29.74
N LEU A 236 8.48 -2.35 29.48
CA LEU A 236 8.69 -3.80 29.36
C LEU A 236 9.59 -4.17 28.19
N ARG A 237 9.54 -3.39 27.11
CA ARG A 237 10.38 -3.55 25.90
C ARG A 237 11.70 -2.80 25.98
N GLY A 238 11.96 -2.09 27.08
CA GLY A 238 13.23 -1.42 27.35
C GLY A 238 13.44 -0.11 26.59
N PHE A 239 12.37 0.48 26.05
CA PHE A 239 12.43 1.83 25.47
C PHE A 239 12.62 2.87 26.58
N ALA A 240 13.33 3.96 26.24
CA ALA A 240 13.51 5.06 27.17
C ALA A 240 12.16 5.79 27.39
N PRO A 241 11.87 6.30 28.60
CA PRO A 241 10.59 6.96 28.89
C PRO A 241 10.29 8.18 28.00
N GLU A 242 11.33 8.81 27.44
CA GLU A 242 11.24 9.94 26.52
C GLU A 242 11.05 9.53 25.05
N THR A 243 11.11 8.24 24.72
CA THR A 243 10.85 7.76 23.36
C THR A 243 9.41 8.07 22.99
N VAL A 244 9.23 8.79 21.88
CA VAL A 244 7.90 9.22 21.44
C VAL A 244 7.13 8.02 20.90
N TRP A 245 5.87 7.88 21.35
CA TRP A 245 4.91 6.96 20.74
C TRP A 245 4.30 7.63 19.51
N GLU A 246 5.01 7.55 18.40
CA GLU A 246 4.54 8.12 17.13
C GLU A 246 3.49 7.19 16.50
N GLY A 247 2.21 7.51 16.72
CA GLY A 247 1.09 6.81 16.09
C GLY A 247 1.01 7.08 14.58
N ASN A 248 0.78 6.01 13.82
CA ASN A 248 0.53 5.84 12.38
C ASN A 248 1.23 6.72 11.31
N GLY A 249 1.67 6.03 10.26
CA GLY A 249 1.63 6.49 8.86
C GLY A 249 2.76 7.41 8.40
N GLY A 250 3.53 7.98 9.32
CA GLY A 250 4.66 8.86 9.00
C GLY A 250 6.02 8.16 8.93
N HIS A 251 6.11 6.91 9.38
CA HIS A 251 7.39 6.23 9.56
C HIS A 251 8.02 5.88 8.23
N ARG A 252 9.21 6.44 7.98
CA ARG A 252 10.09 5.88 6.97
C ARG A 252 10.57 4.53 7.50
N MET A 253 10.80 3.58 6.60
CA MET A 253 11.43 2.30 6.96
C MET A 253 12.75 2.47 7.76
N SER A 254 13.45 3.60 7.61
CA SER A 254 14.67 3.91 8.37
C SER A 254 14.43 4.17 9.87
N ASP A 255 13.18 4.46 10.25
CA ASP A 255 12.80 4.91 11.58
C ASP A 255 12.04 3.81 12.35
N TRP A 256 11.85 2.65 11.71
CA TRP A 256 11.05 1.52 12.18
C TRP A 256 11.67 0.80 13.39
N GLU A 257 13.00 0.62 13.40
CA GLU A 257 13.73 -0.17 14.40
C GLU A 257 13.61 0.40 15.83
N GLY A 258 13.40 1.72 15.96
CA GLY A 258 13.30 2.42 17.24
C GLY A 258 11.91 2.86 17.67
N SER A 259 10.86 2.49 16.92
CA SER A 259 9.49 2.94 17.20
C SER A 259 8.76 1.99 18.17
N PRO A 260 8.35 2.46 19.37
CA PRO A 260 7.63 1.60 20.32
C PRO A 260 6.24 1.19 19.82
N ALA A 261 5.61 2.00 18.96
CA ALA A 261 4.33 1.67 18.34
C ALA A 261 4.47 0.51 17.33
N GLU A 262 5.54 0.52 16.53
CA GLU A 262 5.82 -0.55 15.56
C GLU A 262 6.24 -1.85 16.26
N ASP A 263 7.02 -1.73 17.33
CA ASP A 263 7.37 -2.87 18.17
C ASP A 263 6.14 -3.48 18.85
N PHE A 264 5.18 -2.64 19.27
CA PHE A 264 3.89 -3.11 19.77
C PHE A 264 3.11 -3.91 18.71
N ALA A 265 2.96 -3.37 17.50
CA ALA A 265 2.24 -4.03 16.41
C ALA A 265 2.88 -5.36 16.00
N GLU A 266 4.22 -5.44 15.93
CA GLU A 266 4.93 -6.71 15.70
C GLU A 266 4.79 -7.68 16.89
N ALA A 267 4.91 -7.20 18.13
CA ALA A 267 4.81 -8.04 19.32
C ALA A 267 3.42 -8.67 19.48
N ILE A 268 2.36 -7.89 19.29
CA ILE A 268 0.99 -8.39 19.41
C ILE A 268 0.62 -9.32 18.24
N ALA A 269 1.13 -9.06 17.03
CA ALA A 269 0.97 -9.97 15.90
C ALA A 269 1.68 -11.32 16.15
N ALA A 270 2.90 -11.30 16.68
CA ALA A 270 3.61 -12.50 17.10
C ALA A 270 2.83 -13.26 18.19
N PHE A 271 2.29 -12.54 19.18
CA PHE A 271 1.47 -13.13 20.24
C PHE A 271 0.20 -13.80 19.70
N TRP A 272 -0.61 -13.11 18.89
CA TRP A 272 -1.85 -13.67 18.33
C TRP A 272 -1.62 -14.83 17.37
N SER A 273 -0.53 -14.82 16.61
CA SER A 273 -0.15 -15.95 15.75
C SER A 273 0.37 -17.17 16.52
N GLY A 274 0.54 -17.07 17.84
CA GLY A 274 1.11 -18.13 18.67
C GLY A 274 2.61 -18.31 18.41
N GLU A 275 3.35 -17.19 18.32
CA GLU A 275 4.80 -17.11 18.12
C GLU A 275 5.30 -17.69 16.79
N GLN A 276 4.44 -17.74 15.77
CA GLN A 276 4.83 -18.24 14.44
C GLN A 276 5.74 -17.26 13.68
N TRP A 277 5.73 -15.98 14.04
CA TRP A 277 6.47 -14.94 13.36
C TRP A 277 7.51 -14.28 14.25
N ASP A 278 8.74 -14.16 13.72
CA ASP A 278 9.82 -13.42 14.37
C ASP A 278 9.51 -11.92 14.42
N ILE A 279 9.69 -11.28 15.57
CA ILE A 279 9.59 -9.82 15.71
C ILE A 279 10.76 -9.17 14.99
N ARG A 280 10.47 -8.17 14.14
CA ARG A 280 11.45 -7.50 13.27
C ARG A 280 12.01 -6.19 13.83
N THR A 281 11.55 -5.77 14.99
CA THR A 281 11.98 -4.56 15.70
C THR A 281 13.07 -4.87 16.73
N ASP A 282 13.70 -3.82 17.27
CA ASP A 282 14.84 -3.95 18.19
C ASP A 282 14.51 -4.62 19.53
N GLY A 283 13.24 -4.75 19.89
CA GLY A 283 12.84 -5.36 21.15
C GLY A 283 13.05 -6.88 21.21
N GLY A 284 13.29 -7.54 20.08
CA GLY A 284 13.55 -8.98 20.02
C GLY A 284 12.35 -9.87 20.44
N PRO A 285 12.57 -11.15 20.80
CA PRO A 285 11.50 -12.09 21.16
C PRO A 285 10.65 -11.63 22.35
N LEU A 286 9.42 -12.16 22.45
CA LEU A 286 8.55 -11.91 23.59
C LEU A 286 9.16 -12.49 24.87
N THR A 287 9.11 -11.70 25.94
CA THR A 287 9.44 -12.16 27.29
C THR A 287 8.16 -12.55 28.02
N PRO A 288 8.23 -13.37 29.09
CA PRO A 288 7.04 -13.73 29.87
C PRO A 288 6.24 -12.54 30.41
N ASP A 289 6.92 -11.43 30.73
CA ASP A 289 6.25 -10.22 31.22
C ASP A 289 5.50 -9.48 30.09
N VAL A 290 6.06 -9.47 28.88
CA VAL A 290 5.39 -8.91 27.69
C VAL A 290 4.20 -9.80 27.29
N GLU A 291 4.36 -11.12 27.31
CA GLU A 291 3.25 -12.05 27.06
C GLU A 291 2.12 -11.85 28.07
N ALA A 292 2.45 -11.69 29.36
CA ALA A 292 1.45 -11.44 30.40
C ALA A 292 0.73 -10.09 30.19
N PHE A 293 1.45 -9.06 29.72
CA PHE A 293 0.85 -7.79 29.33
C PHE A 293 -0.14 -7.96 28.17
N LEU A 294 0.29 -8.62 27.08
CA LEU A 294 -0.54 -8.81 25.88
C LEU A 294 -1.75 -9.73 26.13
N ASP A 295 -1.60 -10.75 26.97
CA ASP A 295 -2.69 -11.63 27.41
C ASP A 295 -3.73 -10.86 28.23
N ARG A 296 -3.27 -10.02 29.17
CA ARG A 296 -4.15 -9.15 29.96
C ARG A 296 -4.88 -8.15 29.09
N LEU A 297 -4.17 -7.51 28.16
CA LEU A 297 -4.74 -6.54 27.23
C LEU A 297 -5.83 -7.18 26.37
N THR A 298 -5.53 -8.33 25.76
CA THR A 298 -6.48 -9.07 24.92
C THR A 298 -7.69 -9.51 25.76
N THR A 299 -7.48 -10.19 26.89
CA THR A 299 -8.58 -10.72 27.71
C THR A 299 -9.50 -9.62 28.26
N SER A 300 -9.00 -8.41 28.50
CA SER A 300 -9.80 -7.32 29.07
C SER A 300 -10.74 -6.66 28.05
N ASN A 301 -10.47 -6.82 26.75
CA ASN A 301 -11.19 -6.15 25.67
C ASN A 301 -12.06 -7.10 24.82
N THR A 302 -12.14 -8.39 25.20
CA THR A 302 -12.79 -9.46 24.42
C THR A 302 -13.73 -10.30 25.27
#